data_AF-A0A9E0FPJ3-F1
#
_entry.id   AF-A0A9E0FPJ3-F1
#
_cell.length_a   1.000
_cell.length_b   1.000
_cell.length_c   1.000
_cell.angle_alpha   90.00
_cell.angle_beta   90.00
_cell.angle_gamma   90.00
#
_symmetry.space_group_name_H-M   'P 1'
#
loop_
_entity.id
_entity.type
_entity.pdbx_description
1 polymer ?
#
loop_
_entity_poly.entity_id
_entity_poly.type
_entity_poly.pdbx_seq_one_letter_code
_entity_poly.pdbx_strand_id
1 'polypeptide(L)'
;MTIENLIKVVPPPAMPDEAYSGSWGAIEADLGTELPQDYKDFVRLYGHGNFMEFLAVHVPVSWSPYVTLQSEVRKICDTVRIVGSADDNLPFPLWPEPGGLLPFGKTDFGDFLFWSPRGRPDDWGVVVWDRGMGHYEAFSCDLTDFLAGLATGEIEPKEFPEDMLPCERLFEPSPPPRAEQRGWGPDLTGHFGGKSVVRLELSQRLGAGAPRLTLSGLSWRAWWRVSHTRRAAFGSASASQGACRTMRSSL
;
A
#
# COMPACT_ATOMS: atom_id res chain seq x y z
N MET A 1 -17.77 8.13 19.63
CA MET A 1 -16.73 8.57 18.69
C MET A 1 -15.67 7.48 18.75
N THR A 2 -15.43 6.82 17.63
CA THR A 2 -14.67 5.56 17.50
C THR A 2 -13.18 5.82 17.27
N ILE A 3 -12.85 6.98 16.68
CA ILE A 3 -11.47 7.48 16.56
C ILE A 3 -10.74 7.58 17.91
N GLU A 4 -11.42 7.86 19.02
CA GLU A 4 -10.83 7.89 20.36
C GLU A 4 -10.43 6.51 20.88
N ASN A 5 -11.09 5.44 20.42
CA ASN A 5 -10.64 4.09 20.74
C ASN A 5 -9.30 3.82 20.06
N LEU A 6 -9.17 4.19 18.79
CA LEU A 6 -7.92 4.10 18.06
C LEU A 6 -6.82 4.93 18.71
N ILE A 7 -7.06 6.21 19.04
CA ILE A 7 -6.06 7.10 19.65
C ILE A 7 -5.50 6.54 20.97
N LYS A 8 -6.33 5.84 21.76
CA LYS A 8 -5.89 5.25 23.04
C LYS A 8 -4.86 4.14 22.85
N VAL A 9 -4.98 3.36 21.79
CA VAL A 9 -4.14 2.18 21.54
C VAL A 9 -3.02 2.47 20.54
N VAL A 10 -3.30 3.28 19.53
CA VAL A 10 -2.35 3.79 18.54
C VAL A 10 -2.34 5.33 18.64
N PRO A 11 -1.40 5.97 19.33
CA PRO A 11 -1.34 7.42 19.36
C PRO A 11 -1.06 7.98 17.95
N PRO A 12 -1.74 9.08 17.54
CA PRO A 12 -1.48 9.71 16.25
C PRO A 12 -0.06 10.30 16.21
N PRO A 13 0.55 10.41 15.03
CA PRO A 13 1.88 11.00 14.89
C PRO A 13 1.87 12.48 15.27
N ALA A 14 2.96 12.99 15.82
CA ALA A 14 3.11 14.42 16.10
C ALA A 14 3.10 15.27 14.80
N MET A 15 3.52 14.68 13.68
CA MET A 15 3.52 15.29 12.36
C MET A 15 2.96 14.26 11.36
N PRO A 16 1.65 14.28 11.07
CA PRO A 16 1.07 13.39 10.07
C PRO A 16 1.51 13.80 8.67
N ASP A 17 1.83 12.83 7.82
CA ASP A 17 2.12 13.06 6.40
C ASP A 17 0.85 12.99 5.57
N GLU A 18 0.73 13.79 4.51
CA GLU A 18 -0.46 13.82 3.63
C GLU A 18 -1.81 13.93 4.36
N ALA A 19 -1.85 14.48 5.57
CA ALA A 19 -3.09 14.71 6.31
C ALA A 19 -4.01 15.65 5.52
N TYR A 20 -5.30 15.34 5.51
CA TYR A 20 -6.29 16.11 4.76
C TYR A 20 -7.34 16.74 5.68
N SER A 21 -7.44 18.06 5.62
CA SER A 21 -8.43 18.88 6.33
C SER A 21 -9.26 19.76 5.39
N GLY A 22 -9.20 19.47 4.08
CA GLY A 22 -9.94 20.19 3.05
C GLY A 22 -11.41 19.75 2.93
N SER A 23 -12.08 20.26 1.89
CA SER A 23 -13.48 19.93 1.61
C SER A 23 -13.62 18.57 0.92
N TRP A 24 -14.37 17.67 1.54
CA TRP A 24 -14.64 16.32 1.04
C TRP A 24 -15.58 16.26 -0.16
N GLY A 25 -16.37 17.30 -0.41
CA GLY A 25 -17.45 17.24 -1.41
C GLY A 25 -16.99 16.88 -2.83
N ALA A 26 -15.79 17.31 -3.25
CA ALA A 26 -15.25 16.91 -4.56
C ALA A 26 -14.81 15.44 -4.61
N ILE A 27 -14.27 14.92 -3.50
CA ILE A 27 -13.84 13.52 -3.37
C ILE A 27 -15.06 12.60 -3.36
N GLU A 28 -16.08 12.96 -2.57
CA GLU A 28 -17.33 12.22 -2.45
C GLU A 28 -18.13 12.26 -3.76
N ALA A 29 -18.12 13.39 -4.47
CA ALA A 29 -18.74 13.50 -5.80
C ALA A 29 -18.03 12.61 -6.84
N ASP A 30 -16.70 12.51 -6.81
CA ASP A 30 -15.93 11.62 -7.71
C ASP A 30 -16.23 10.14 -7.42
N LEU A 31 -16.35 9.79 -6.14
CA LEU A 31 -16.71 8.44 -5.70
C LEU A 31 -18.23 8.16 -5.80
N GLY A 32 -19.06 9.16 -6.05
CA GLY A 32 -20.52 9.02 -6.10
C GLY A 32 -21.17 8.62 -4.76
N THR A 33 -20.47 8.78 -3.64
CA THR A 33 -20.95 8.46 -2.30
C THR A 33 -20.26 9.32 -1.25
N GLU A 34 -20.99 9.63 -0.19
CA GLU A 34 -20.40 10.16 1.05
C GLU A 34 -19.47 9.12 1.68
N LEU A 35 -18.44 9.60 2.38
CA LEU A 35 -17.48 8.75 3.10
C LEU A 35 -17.75 8.76 4.62
N PRO A 36 -17.44 7.65 5.32
CA PRO A 36 -17.62 7.54 6.77
C PRO A 36 -16.88 8.64 7.55
N GLN A 37 -17.49 9.13 8.64
CA GLN A 37 -16.90 10.20 9.44
C GLN A 37 -15.61 9.76 10.15
N ASP A 38 -15.54 8.52 10.61
CA ASP A 38 -14.37 7.93 11.27
C ASP A 38 -13.14 7.90 10.34
N TYR A 39 -13.32 7.59 9.05
CA TYR A 39 -12.28 7.69 8.04
C TYR A 39 -11.80 9.14 7.85
N LYS A 40 -12.71 10.12 7.82
CA LYS A 40 -12.35 11.53 7.69
C LYS A 40 -11.52 12.01 8.89
N ASP A 41 -11.90 11.58 10.09
CA ASP A 41 -11.16 11.87 11.32
C ASP A 41 -9.81 11.16 11.35
N PHE A 42 -9.74 9.90 10.88
CA PHE A 42 -8.50 9.15 10.70
C PHE A 42 -7.52 9.90 9.78
N VAL A 43 -7.95 10.26 8.57
CA VAL A 43 -7.10 10.96 7.59
C VAL A 43 -6.61 12.31 8.13
N ARG A 44 -7.44 13.01 8.92
CA ARG A 44 -7.05 14.29 9.53
C ARG A 44 -5.93 14.12 10.57
N LEU A 45 -5.95 13.03 11.34
CA LEU A 45 -5.06 12.84 12.49
C LEU A 45 -3.82 12.00 12.17
N TYR A 46 -3.95 10.96 11.35
CA TYR A 46 -2.88 10.03 11.00
C TYR A 46 -2.26 10.36 9.65
N GLY A 47 -3.09 10.76 8.69
CA GLY A 47 -2.65 10.94 7.31
C GLY A 47 -2.21 9.62 6.67
N HIS A 48 -1.25 9.69 5.74
CA HIS A 48 -0.70 8.53 5.06
C HIS A 48 0.40 7.86 5.88
N GLY A 49 0.34 6.54 5.97
CA GLY A 49 1.34 5.74 6.67
C GLY A 49 1.00 4.25 6.69
N ASN A 50 1.88 3.49 7.34
CA ASN A 50 1.72 2.05 7.51
C ASN A 50 1.27 1.75 8.95
N PHE A 51 0.17 1.05 9.07
CA PHE A 51 -0.33 0.42 10.28
C PHE A 51 0.31 -0.95 10.45
N MET A 52 0.81 -1.23 11.64
CA MET A 52 1.42 -2.51 12.02
C MET A 52 2.52 -2.99 11.05
N GLU A 53 3.19 -2.06 10.37
CA GLU A 53 4.22 -2.29 9.35
C GLU A 53 3.77 -2.93 8.02
N PHE A 54 2.51 -3.34 7.86
CA PHE A 54 2.04 -4.05 6.65
C PHE A 54 0.75 -3.51 6.03
N LEU A 55 -0.04 -2.71 6.74
CA LEU A 55 -1.36 -2.25 6.29
C LEU A 55 -1.30 -0.76 5.93
N ALA A 56 -1.74 -0.40 4.73
CA ALA A 56 -1.85 0.99 4.30
C ALA A 56 -3.31 1.38 4.06
N VAL A 57 -3.72 2.51 4.62
CA VAL A 57 -5.00 3.17 4.30
C VAL A 57 -4.76 4.21 3.21
N HIS A 58 -5.60 4.19 2.18
CA HIS A 58 -5.54 5.14 1.08
C HIS A 58 -6.09 6.50 1.50
N VAL A 59 -5.30 7.56 1.30
CA VAL A 59 -5.68 8.94 1.60
C VAL A 59 -6.10 9.67 0.33
N PRO A 60 -6.96 10.71 0.41
CA PRO A 60 -7.50 11.36 -0.79
C PRO A 60 -6.50 12.29 -1.50
N VAL A 61 -5.41 12.66 -0.82
CA VAL A 61 -4.38 13.54 -1.35
C VAL A 61 -3.03 12.87 -1.15
N SER A 62 -2.25 12.79 -2.22
CA SER A 62 -0.89 12.27 -2.16
C SER A 62 0.04 13.06 -3.07
N TRP A 63 1.35 12.98 -2.80
CA TRP A 63 2.39 13.53 -3.65
C TRP A 63 2.36 12.94 -5.06
N SER A 64 1.84 11.71 -5.20
CA SER A 64 1.55 11.09 -6.49
C SER A 64 0.04 11.02 -6.70
N PRO A 65 -0.51 11.61 -7.79
CA PRO A 65 -1.94 11.52 -8.08
C PRO A 65 -2.38 10.09 -8.40
N TYR A 66 -1.43 9.17 -8.58
CA TYR A 66 -1.68 7.75 -8.84
C TYR A 66 -1.83 6.92 -7.57
N VAL A 67 -1.70 7.47 -6.36
CA VAL A 67 -1.88 6.67 -5.12
C VAL A 67 -2.90 7.29 -4.17
N THR A 68 -3.77 8.15 -4.70
CA THR A 68 -4.92 8.69 -3.96
C THR A 68 -6.02 7.64 -3.80
N LEU A 69 -6.87 7.79 -2.79
CA LEU A 69 -8.06 6.96 -2.57
C LEU A 69 -8.83 6.71 -3.87
N GLN A 70 -9.17 7.77 -4.61
CA GLN A 70 -9.98 7.64 -5.81
C GLN A 70 -9.26 6.90 -6.94
N SER A 71 -7.93 7.04 -7.03
CA SER A 71 -7.14 6.31 -8.01
C SER A 71 -7.02 4.83 -7.64
N GLU A 72 -6.82 4.51 -6.36
CA GLU A 72 -6.70 3.15 -5.87
C GLU A 72 -8.04 2.41 -5.93
N VAL A 73 -9.17 3.07 -5.60
CA VAL A 73 -10.53 2.53 -5.78
C VAL A 73 -10.72 1.99 -7.20
N ARG A 74 -10.40 2.79 -8.22
CA ARG A 74 -10.52 2.38 -9.63
C ARG A 74 -9.64 1.18 -9.95
N LYS A 75 -8.34 1.25 -9.61
CA LYS A 75 -7.38 0.18 -9.90
C LYS A 75 -7.69 -1.12 -9.20
N ILE A 76 -8.07 -1.05 -7.92
CA ILE A 76 -8.38 -2.23 -7.12
C ILE A 76 -9.64 -2.88 -7.68
N CYS A 77 -10.71 -2.12 -7.94
CA CYS A 77 -11.90 -2.68 -8.58
C CYS A 77 -11.59 -3.34 -9.93
N ASP A 78 -10.78 -2.72 -10.79
CA ASP A 78 -10.36 -3.32 -12.06
C ASP A 78 -9.54 -4.59 -11.86
N THR A 79 -8.63 -4.59 -10.89
CA THR A 79 -7.81 -5.75 -10.53
C THR A 79 -8.68 -6.90 -10.04
N VAL A 80 -9.62 -6.64 -9.11
CA VAL A 80 -10.52 -7.66 -8.56
C VAL A 80 -11.43 -8.21 -9.66
N ARG A 81 -11.91 -7.38 -10.59
CA ARG A 81 -12.67 -7.87 -11.76
C ARG A 81 -11.85 -8.80 -12.64
N ILE A 82 -10.59 -8.46 -12.91
CA ILE A 82 -9.70 -9.31 -13.71
C ILE A 82 -9.42 -10.64 -13.00
N VAL A 83 -9.04 -10.59 -11.72
CA VAL A 83 -8.68 -11.78 -10.95
C VAL A 83 -9.90 -12.67 -10.71
N GLY A 84 -11.02 -12.07 -10.29
CA GLY A 84 -12.26 -12.81 -10.00
C GLY A 84 -13.03 -13.27 -11.23
N SER A 85 -12.79 -12.70 -12.43
CA SER A 85 -13.37 -13.22 -13.67
C SER A 85 -12.93 -14.63 -14.03
N ALA A 86 -11.86 -15.14 -13.41
CA ALA A 86 -11.43 -16.52 -13.60
C ALA A 86 -12.46 -17.55 -13.09
N ASP A 87 -13.28 -17.20 -12.10
CA ASP A 87 -14.26 -18.07 -11.46
C ASP A 87 -15.73 -17.65 -11.71
N ASP A 88 -15.95 -16.65 -12.58
CA ASP A 88 -17.26 -16.14 -13.07
C ASP A 88 -18.31 -15.76 -11.99
N ASN A 89 -17.94 -15.68 -10.71
CA ASN A 89 -18.86 -15.31 -9.64
C ASN A 89 -18.15 -14.53 -8.52
N LEU A 90 -18.11 -13.20 -8.66
CA LEU A 90 -17.72 -12.33 -7.56
C LEU A 90 -18.82 -12.35 -6.48
N PRO A 91 -18.51 -12.68 -5.21
CA PRO A 91 -19.50 -12.74 -4.13
C PRO A 91 -20.13 -11.38 -3.80
N PHE A 92 -19.49 -10.28 -4.22
CA PHE A 92 -19.96 -8.92 -4.00
C PHE A 92 -19.89 -8.10 -5.30
N PRO A 93 -20.85 -7.18 -5.51
CA PRO A 93 -20.67 -6.11 -6.47
C PRO A 93 -19.48 -5.23 -6.04
N LEU A 94 -18.90 -4.52 -7.01
CA LEU A 94 -17.79 -3.59 -6.78
C LEU A 94 -18.18 -2.19 -7.23
N TRP A 95 -17.63 -1.17 -6.59
CA TRP A 95 -17.79 0.21 -7.06
C TRP A 95 -17.48 0.32 -8.57
N PRO A 96 -18.31 1.02 -9.38
CA PRO A 96 -19.40 1.90 -8.99
C PRO A 96 -20.80 1.25 -8.96
N GLU A 97 -20.90 -0.08 -8.97
CA GLU A 97 -22.20 -0.76 -8.92
C GLU A 97 -22.93 -0.45 -7.59
N PRO A 98 -24.26 -0.29 -7.59
CA PRO A 98 -25.02 0.00 -6.38
C PRO A 98 -24.78 -1.04 -5.27
N GLY A 99 -24.39 -0.55 -4.09
CA GLY A 99 -24.04 -1.41 -2.94
C GLY A 99 -22.73 -2.19 -3.12
N GLY A 100 -21.93 -1.86 -4.14
CA GLY A 100 -20.64 -2.47 -4.39
C GLY A 100 -19.59 -2.09 -3.34
N LEU A 101 -18.67 -3.01 -3.05
CA LEU A 101 -17.58 -2.77 -2.12
C LEU A 101 -16.70 -1.61 -2.62
N LEU A 102 -16.28 -0.77 -1.67
CA LEU A 102 -15.45 0.40 -1.93
C LEU A 102 -14.06 0.21 -1.28
N PRO A 103 -12.98 0.05 -2.07
CA PRO A 103 -11.64 -0.14 -1.53
C PRO A 103 -11.17 1.07 -0.70
N PHE A 104 -10.57 0.82 0.46
CA PHE A 104 -9.96 1.88 1.28
C PHE A 104 -8.53 1.58 1.71
N GLY A 105 -8.06 0.34 1.59
CA GLY A 105 -6.73 -0.02 2.00
C GLY A 105 -6.26 -1.32 1.40
N LYS A 106 -4.99 -1.62 1.66
CA LYS A 106 -4.34 -2.85 1.24
C LYS A 106 -3.28 -3.29 2.24
N THR A 107 -2.95 -4.56 2.18
CA THR A 107 -1.78 -5.11 2.87
C THR A 107 -0.60 -5.28 1.91
N ASP A 108 0.60 -5.36 2.45
CA ASP A 108 1.81 -5.73 1.70
C ASP A 108 1.76 -7.19 1.16
N PHE A 109 0.82 -8.00 1.65
CA PHE A 109 0.59 -9.37 1.21
C PHE A 109 -0.34 -9.47 0.00
N GLY A 110 -0.94 -8.34 -0.40
CA GLY A 110 -1.83 -8.23 -1.56
C GLY A 110 -3.31 -8.38 -1.21
N ASP A 111 -3.67 -8.39 0.07
CA ASP A 111 -5.07 -8.37 0.50
C ASP A 111 -5.61 -6.96 0.36
N PHE A 112 -6.91 -6.87 0.04
CA PHE A 112 -7.60 -5.59 -0.07
C PHE A 112 -8.62 -5.44 1.04
N LEU A 113 -8.72 -4.22 1.54
CA LEU A 113 -9.70 -3.82 2.54
C LEU A 113 -10.73 -2.93 1.89
N PHE A 114 -12.00 -3.24 2.14
CA PHE A 114 -13.13 -2.56 1.55
C PHE A 114 -14.11 -2.11 2.62
N TRP A 115 -14.76 -0.99 2.37
CA TRP A 115 -16.02 -0.68 3.03
C TRP A 115 -17.14 -1.43 2.32
N SER A 116 -18.13 -1.87 3.10
CA SER A 116 -19.38 -2.43 2.61
C SER A 116 -20.49 -1.37 2.70
N PRO A 117 -20.87 -0.70 1.58
CA PRO A 117 -21.75 0.46 1.59
C PRO A 117 -23.23 0.12 1.84
N ARG A 118 -23.53 -0.47 3.00
CA ARG A 118 -24.88 -0.86 3.42
C ARG A 118 -25.40 0.17 4.43
N GLY A 119 -26.42 0.92 4.05
CA GLY A 119 -27.01 1.94 4.92
C GLY A 119 -26.23 3.25 4.88
N ARG A 120 -26.14 3.94 6.02
CA ARG A 120 -25.47 5.23 6.11
C ARG A 120 -23.94 5.03 6.10
N PRO A 121 -23.15 5.99 5.63
CA PRO A 121 -21.68 5.90 5.64
C PRO A 121 -21.09 5.50 7.00
N ASP A 122 -21.63 6.04 8.09
CA ASP A 122 -21.15 5.73 9.44
C ASP A 122 -21.52 4.31 9.93
N ASP A 123 -22.37 3.59 9.21
CA ASP A 123 -22.76 2.21 9.50
C ASP A 123 -22.00 1.19 8.63
N TRP A 124 -21.08 1.64 7.78
CA TRP A 124 -20.37 0.76 6.86
C TRP A 124 -19.40 -0.16 7.61
N GLY A 125 -19.54 -1.46 7.38
CA GLY A 125 -18.61 -2.46 7.89
C GLY A 125 -17.35 -2.59 7.02
N VAL A 126 -16.34 -3.26 7.56
CA VAL A 126 -15.09 -3.60 6.87
C VAL A 126 -15.18 -5.01 6.28
N VAL A 127 -14.66 -5.18 5.07
CA VAL A 127 -14.43 -6.48 4.44
C VAL A 127 -12.95 -6.61 4.10
N VAL A 128 -12.33 -7.68 4.57
CA VAL A 128 -10.98 -8.07 4.17
C VAL A 128 -11.12 -9.18 3.12
N TRP A 129 -10.52 -8.99 1.96
CA TRP A 129 -10.51 -9.97 0.88
C TRP A 129 -9.08 -10.37 0.58
N ASP A 130 -8.82 -11.68 0.60
CA ASP A 130 -7.51 -12.23 0.36
C ASP A 130 -6.98 -11.90 -1.05
N ARG A 131 -5.65 -11.91 -1.20
CA ARG A 131 -5.00 -11.68 -2.49
C ARG A 131 -5.47 -12.58 -3.64
N GLY A 132 -5.98 -13.77 -3.33
CA GLY A 132 -6.48 -14.75 -4.30
C GLY A 132 -7.93 -14.52 -4.72
N MET A 133 -8.63 -13.60 -4.07
CA MET A 133 -10.07 -13.35 -4.22
C MET A 133 -10.96 -14.58 -3.93
N GLY A 134 -10.44 -15.59 -3.22
CA GLY A 134 -11.15 -16.82 -2.87
C GLY A 134 -11.79 -16.80 -1.48
N HIS A 135 -11.25 -16.01 -0.56
CA HIS A 135 -11.67 -15.95 0.84
C HIS A 135 -11.84 -14.50 1.30
N TYR A 136 -12.94 -14.24 1.99
CA TYR A 136 -13.21 -12.93 2.56
C TYR A 136 -13.77 -13.06 3.97
N GLU A 137 -13.55 -12.03 4.77
CA GLU A 137 -14.12 -11.88 6.10
C GLU A 137 -14.74 -10.49 6.25
N ALA A 138 -15.95 -10.46 6.81
CA ALA A 138 -16.71 -9.23 7.02
C ALA A 138 -16.82 -8.95 8.51
N PHE A 139 -16.54 -7.71 8.88
CA PHE A 139 -16.52 -7.20 10.24
C PHE A 139 -17.56 -6.10 10.38
N SER A 140 -18.44 -6.24 11.39
CA SER A 140 -19.49 -5.26 11.70
C SER A 140 -18.97 -4.13 12.58
N CYS A 141 -17.87 -3.50 12.17
CA CYS A 141 -17.25 -2.36 12.83
C CYS A 141 -16.77 -1.35 11.78
N ASP A 142 -16.58 -0.10 12.19
CA ASP A 142 -16.04 0.94 11.32
C ASP A 142 -14.51 0.79 11.13
N LEU A 143 -13.89 1.68 10.35
CA LEU A 143 -12.46 1.61 10.06
C LEU A 143 -11.62 1.81 11.32
N THR A 144 -11.98 2.77 12.18
CA THR A 144 -11.16 3.10 13.35
C THR A 144 -11.23 2.03 14.44
N ASP A 145 -12.40 1.45 14.69
CA ASP A 145 -12.57 0.32 15.59
C ASP A 145 -11.92 -0.94 15.02
N PHE A 146 -11.96 -1.15 13.69
CA PHE A 146 -11.23 -2.24 13.04
C PHE A 146 -9.72 -2.12 13.28
N LEU A 147 -9.12 -0.94 13.04
CA LEU A 147 -7.70 -0.70 13.29
C LEU A 147 -7.33 -0.82 14.77
N ALA A 148 -8.21 -0.38 15.68
CA ALA A 148 -8.00 -0.52 17.11
C ALA A 148 -8.03 -2.00 17.54
N GLY A 149 -9.00 -2.77 17.02
CA GLY A 149 -9.11 -4.20 17.28
C GLY A 149 -7.92 -5.00 16.74
N LEU A 150 -7.39 -4.63 15.58
CA LEU A 150 -6.13 -5.22 15.07
C LEU A 150 -4.95 -4.91 16.01
N ALA A 151 -4.85 -3.66 16.49
CA ALA A 151 -3.76 -3.24 17.38
C ALA A 151 -3.81 -3.93 18.76
N THR A 152 -5.00 -4.26 19.26
CA THR A 152 -5.19 -4.96 20.55
C THR A 152 -5.18 -6.48 20.43
N GLY A 153 -5.31 -7.02 19.21
CA GLY A 153 -5.54 -8.45 18.97
C GLY A 153 -6.97 -8.91 19.25
N GLU A 154 -7.92 -7.97 19.43
CA GLU A 154 -9.35 -8.32 19.52
C GLU A 154 -9.94 -8.74 18.16
N ILE A 155 -9.33 -8.25 17.08
CA ILE A 155 -9.65 -8.63 15.70
C ILE A 155 -8.40 -9.26 15.09
N GLU A 156 -8.53 -10.49 14.61
CA GLU A 156 -7.46 -11.25 13.95
C GLU A 156 -8.04 -11.88 12.68
N PRO A 157 -7.95 -11.20 11.51
CA PRO A 157 -8.38 -11.78 10.24
C PRO A 157 -7.55 -13.03 9.94
N LYS A 158 -8.19 -14.12 9.52
CA LYS A 158 -7.56 -15.44 9.32
C LYS A 158 -6.46 -15.44 8.27
N GLU A 159 -6.56 -14.55 7.29
CA GLU A 159 -5.57 -14.42 6.22
C GLU A 159 -4.37 -13.55 6.62
N PHE A 160 -4.47 -12.83 7.75
CA PHE A 160 -3.34 -12.06 8.26
C PHE A 160 -2.38 -13.00 9.01
N PRO A 161 -1.05 -12.81 8.90
CA PRO A 161 -0.10 -13.68 9.58
C PRO A 161 -0.25 -13.57 11.11
N GLU A 162 -0.47 -14.71 11.79
CA GLU A 162 -0.57 -14.79 13.26
C GLU A 162 0.66 -14.22 13.98
N ASP A 163 1.84 -14.22 13.33
CA ASP A 163 3.09 -13.71 13.90
C ASP A 163 3.27 -12.19 13.79
N MET A 164 2.31 -11.47 13.20
CA MET A 164 2.39 -10.02 12.99
C MET A 164 1.45 -9.19 13.87
N LEU A 165 0.57 -9.82 14.65
CA LEU A 165 -0.36 -9.15 15.54
C LEU A 165 -0.15 -9.62 17.01
N PRO A 166 -0.09 -8.70 17.98
CA PRO A 166 0.05 -7.25 17.86
C PRO A 166 1.51 -6.84 17.58
N CYS A 167 1.69 -5.89 16.65
CA CYS A 167 3.00 -5.33 16.31
C CYS A 167 3.46 -4.28 17.33
N GLU A 168 4.75 -4.24 17.67
CA GLU A 168 5.31 -3.19 18.56
C GLU A 168 5.24 -1.79 17.92
N ARG A 169 5.30 -1.71 16.58
CA ARG A 169 5.18 -0.46 15.82
C ARG A 169 3.81 -0.36 15.17
N LEU A 170 2.91 0.31 15.89
CA LEU A 170 1.49 0.36 15.50
C LEU A 170 1.21 1.32 14.34
N PHE A 171 1.93 2.44 14.24
CA PHE A 171 1.81 3.36 13.11
C PHE A 171 3.12 4.06 12.78
N GLU A 172 3.45 4.14 11.49
CA GLU A 172 4.57 4.90 10.96
C GLU A 172 4.10 5.78 9.79
N PRO A 173 4.18 7.12 9.89
CA PRO A 173 3.93 8.00 8.76
C PRO A 173 4.85 7.66 7.60
N SER A 174 4.32 7.62 6.39
CA SER A 174 5.15 7.44 5.20
C SER A 174 6.05 8.66 5.04
N PRO A 175 7.38 8.51 4.91
CA PRO A 175 8.23 9.64 4.64
C PRO A 175 7.95 10.15 3.22
N PRO A 176 8.00 11.48 2.99
CA PRO A 176 7.86 12.02 1.65
C PRO A 176 8.95 11.44 0.73
N PRO A 177 8.67 11.27 -0.57
CA PRO A 177 9.68 10.84 -1.53
C PRO A 177 10.91 11.76 -1.40
N ARG A 178 12.12 11.17 -1.28
CA ARG A 178 13.35 11.98 -1.23
C ARG A 178 13.37 12.92 -2.43
N ALA A 179 13.78 14.18 -2.20
CA ALA A 179 13.82 15.22 -3.21
C ALA A 179 14.55 14.81 -4.51
N GLU A 180 15.44 13.82 -4.46
CA GLU A 180 16.11 13.23 -5.63
C GLU A 180 15.17 12.52 -6.62
N GLN A 181 13.97 12.10 -6.22
CA GLN A 181 12.98 11.47 -7.12
C GLN A 181 12.12 12.48 -7.88
N ARG A 182 12.27 13.80 -7.64
CA ARG A 182 11.60 14.85 -8.42
C ARG A 182 12.14 15.01 -9.84
N GLY A 183 13.17 14.25 -10.23
CA GLY A 183 13.81 14.31 -11.54
C GLY A 183 13.20 13.43 -12.64
N TRP A 184 12.16 12.64 -12.36
CA TRP A 184 11.51 11.80 -13.39
C TRP A 184 10.24 12.47 -13.93
N GLY A 185 10.43 13.63 -14.58
CA GLY A 185 9.53 14.12 -15.60
C GLY A 185 10.02 13.66 -16.98
N PRO A 186 9.15 13.48 -17.99
CA PRO A 186 9.58 13.17 -19.34
C PRO A 186 10.21 14.42 -19.97
N ASP A 187 11.49 14.68 -19.68
CA ASP A 187 12.26 15.65 -20.45
C ASP A 187 12.63 15.03 -21.81
N LEU A 188 11.66 15.05 -22.72
CA LEU A 188 11.83 14.67 -24.13
C LEU A 188 12.48 15.81 -24.95
N THR A 189 13.48 16.50 -24.39
CA THR A 189 14.31 17.44 -25.15
C THR A 189 15.79 17.06 -25.19
N GLY A 190 16.07 15.75 -25.19
CA GLY A 190 17.36 15.24 -25.66
C GLY A 190 17.44 15.26 -27.18
N HIS A 191 18.25 16.14 -27.75
CA HIS A 191 18.63 16.12 -29.16
C HIS A 191 19.19 14.73 -29.55
N PHE A 192 18.37 13.90 -30.21
CA PHE A 192 18.85 12.71 -30.92
C PHE A 192 19.47 13.13 -32.24
N GLY A 193 20.75 13.50 -32.19
CA GLY A 193 21.61 13.46 -33.36
C GLY A 193 21.84 12.02 -33.80
N GLY A 194 21.26 11.64 -34.94
CA GLY A 194 21.83 10.63 -35.82
C GLY A 194 21.31 9.19 -35.70
N LYS A 195 20.46 8.83 -36.67
CA LYS A 195 20.44 7.54 -37.40
C LYS A 195 20.16 6.26 -36.58
N SER A 196 18.92 5.77 -36.67
CA SER A 196 18.54 4.63 -37.54
C SER A 196 17.26 3.98 -37.00
N VAL A 197 16.18 4.14 -37.74
CA VAL A 197 14.92 3.42 -37.55
C VAL A 197 15.14 1.96 -37.95
N VAL A 198 15.03 1.02 -37.01
CA VAL A 198 14.88 -0.41 -37.33
C VAL A 198 13.47 -0.83 -36.95
N ARG A 199 12.67 -0.98 -38.00
CA ARG A 199 11.32 -1.53 -38.05
C ARG A 199 11.39 -3.02 -37.66
N LEU A 200 10.77 -3.40 -36.55
CA LEU A 200 10.56 -4.81 -36.20
C LEU A 200 9.28 -5.29 -36.88
N GLU A 201 9.44 -6.03 -37.99
CA GLU A 201 8.37 -6.87 -38.53
C GLU A 201 8.25 -8.16 -37.73
N LEU A 202 7.00 -8.51 -37.39
CA LEU A 202 6.61 -9.83 -36.92
C LEU A 202 6.89 -10.87 -38.00
N SER A 203 7.65 -11.91 -37.67
CA SER A 203 7.55 -13.20 -38.37
C SER A 203 7.35 -14.32 -37.37
N GLN A 204 6.19 -14.98 -37.51
CA GLN A 204 5.90 -16.27 -36.91
C GLN A 204 6.85 -17.32 -37.51
N ARG A 205 7.44 -18.18 -36.68
CA ARG A 205 7.73 -19.58 -37.02
C ARG A 205 7.98 -20.41 -35.75
N LEU A 206 7.29 -21.54 -35.71
CA LEU A 206 7.23 -22.55 -34.65
C LEU A 206 8.59 -23.23 -34.44
N GLY A 207 8.88 -23.61 -33.19
CA GLY A 207 9.99 -24.49 -32.83
C GLY A 207 9.78 -25.06 -31.42
N ALA A 208 9.45 -26.34 -31.35
CA ALA A 208 9.20 -27.09 -30.13
C ALA A 208 10.48 -27.34 -29.30
N GLY A 209 10.33 -27.39 -27.97
CA GLY A 209 11.25 -28.09 -27.06
C GLY A 209 12.06 -27.23 -26.10
N ALA A 210 11.51 -26.92 -24.93
CA ALA A 210 12.27 -26.64 -23.70
C ALA A 210 11.37 -26.84 -22.46
N PRO A 211 11.91 -27.32 -21.32
CA PRO A 211 11.14 -27.96 -20.26
C PRO A 211 10.35 -26.97 -19.39
N ARG A 212 9.19 -27.42 -18.92
CA ARG A 212 8.41 -26.79 -17.84
C ARG A 212 9.27 -26.75 -16.57
N LEU A 213 9.69 -25.56 -16.15
CA LEU A 213 10.17 -25.32 -14.80
C LEU A 213 8.96 -25.02 -13.91
N THR A 214 8.53 -26.02 -13.17
CA THR A 214 7.68 -25.85 -11.99
C THR A 214 8.51 -25.20 -10.90
N LEU A 215 8.26 -23.92 -10.59
CA LEU A 215 8.81 -23.27 -9.40
C LEU A 215 7.97 -23.67 -8.18
N SER A 216 8.15 -24.91 -7.73
CA SER A 216 7.87 -25.30 -6.35
C SER A 216 9.17 -25.20 -5.57
N GLY A 217 9.18 -24.39 -4.50
CA GLY A 217 10.22 -24.47 -3.48
C GLY A 217 11.28 -23.37 -3.53
N LEU A 218 10.86 -22.13 -3.29
CA LEU A 218 11.72 -21.16 -2.60
C LEU A 218 10.94 -20.65 -1.40
N SER A 219 11.42 -21.01 -0.20
CA SER A 219 10.88 -20.50 1.06
C SER A 219 10.97 -18.97 1.06
N TRP A 220 9.82 -18.32 1.22
CA TRP A 220 9.65 -16.87 1.31
C TRP A 220 10.58 -16.20 2.34
N ARG A 221 11.03 -16.95 3.36
CA ARG A 221 12.04 -16.53 4.36
C ARG A 221 13.36 -16.08 3.70
N ALA A 222 13.73 -16.67 2.56
CA ALA A 222 14.93 -16.30 1.82
C ALA A 222 14.73 -15.00 1.01
N TRP A 223 13.53 -14.79 0.44
CA TRP A 223 13.21 -13.55 -0.28
C TRP A 223 13.09 -12.36 0.66
N TRP A 224 12.41 -12.52 1.80
CA TRP A 224 12.24 -11.47 2.81
C TRP A 224 13.58 -10.98 3.40
N ARG A 225 14.51 -11.91 3.67
CA ARG A 225 15.87 -11.56 4.14
C ARG A 225 16.63 -10.78 3.05
N VAL A 226 16.51 -11.15 1.77
CA VAL A 226 17.20 -10.45 0.67
C VAL A 226 16.66 -9.02 0.47
N SER A 227 15.34 -8.80 0.65
CA SER A 227 14.72 -7.47 0.57
C SER A 227 15.19 -6.52 1.67
N HIS A 228 15.40 -7.03 2.89
CA HIS A 228 15.83 -6.22 4.04
C HIS A 228 17.35 -6.10 4.20
N THR A 229 18.14 -7.07 3.72
CA THR A 229 19.62 -6.99 3.82
C THR A 229 20.21 -5.90 2.90
N ARG A 230 19.48 -5.44 1.87
CA ARG A 230 19.92 -4.33 1.01
C ARG A 230 19.75 -2.93 1.64
N ARG A 231 19.07 -2.78 2.79
CA ARG A 231 19.09 -1.52 3.57
C ARG A 231 20.25 -1.43 4.57
N ALA A 232 20.92 -2.53 4.90
CA ALA A 232 22.02 -2.54 5.87
C ALA A 232 23.44 -2.45 5.23
N ALA A 233 23.58 -2.63 3.92
CA ALA A 233 24.89 -2.75 3.26
C ALA A 233 25.43 -1.46 2.58
N PHE A 234 24.70 -0.35 2.61
CA PHE A 234 25.19 0.96 2.12
C PHE A 234 25.32 1.95 3.28
N GLY A 235 26.29 1.66 4.15
CA GLY A 235 26.60 2.46 5.33
C GLY A 235 27.99 2.17 5.86
N SER A 236 29.02 2.14 5.01
CA SER A 236 30.43 2.33 5.42
C SER A 236 31.35 2.35 4.20
N ALA A 237 31.54 3.53 3.59
CA ALA A 237 32.71 3.79 2.75
C ALA A 237 32.97 5.30 2.67
N SER A 238 33.62 5.87 3.70
CA SER A 238 34.37 7.12 3.60
C SER A 238 35.28 7.27 4.82
N ALA A 239 36.39 6.52 4.83
CA ALA A 239 37.58 6.91 5.58
C ALA A 239 38.75 6.82 4.60
N SER A 240 39.02 7.94 3.92
CA SER A 240 40.22 8.10 3.12
C SER A 240 41.43 8.21 4.04
N GLN A 241 42.39 7.33 3.79
CA GLN A 241 43.72 7.34 4.36
C GLN A 241 44.47 8.60 3.91
N GLY A 242 45.01 9.35 4.86
CA GLY A 242 46.16 10.23 4.69
C GLY A 242 47.31 9.68 5.55
N ALA A 243 48.29 9.05 4.91
CA ALA A 243 49.40 8.38 5.59
C ALA A 243 50.57 9.33 5.91
N CYS A 244 51.22 9.02 7.03
CA CYS A 244 52.64 9.22 7.35
C CYS A 244 53.21 10.65 7.47
N ARG A 245 53.52 11.04 8.73
CA ARG A 245 54.93 11.23 9.12
C ARG A 245 55.14 11.05 10.62
N THR A 246 56.01 10.09 10.91
CA THR A 246 56.66 9.79 12.19
C THR A 246 57.59 10.91 12.60
N MET A 247 57.57 11.34 13.87
CA MET A 247 58.79 11.64 14.61
C MET A 247 58.56 11.53 16.13
N ARG A 248 59.43 10.72 16.75
CA ARG A 248 59.61 10.52 18.19
C ARG A 248 60.09 11.81 18.86
N SER A 249 59.70 12.03 20.12
CA SER A 249 60.54 11.78 21.32
C SER A 249 60.10 12.65 22.51
N SER A 250 60.05 12.04 23.70
CA SER A 250 60.49 12.56 25.02
C SER A 250 59.89 13.90 25.48
N LEU A 251 59.22 14.06 26.62
CA LEU A 251 59.39 13.55 27.99
C LEU A 251 58.05 13.67 28.72
#